data_AF-A0A8H6CB08-F1
#
_entry.id   AF-A0A8H6CB08-F1
#
_cell.length_a   1.000
_cell.length_b   1.000
_cell.length_c   1.000
_cell.angle_alpha   90.00
_cell.angle_beta   90.00
_cell.angle_gamma   90.00
#
_symmetry.space_group_name_H-M   'P 1'
#
loop_
_entity.id
_entity.type
_entity.pdbx_description
1 polymer ?
#
loop_
_entity_poly.entity_id
_entity_poly.type
_entity_poly.pdbx_seq_one_letter_code
_entity_poly.pdbx_strand_id
1 'polypeptide(L)'
;MATKNIIVNGASREEWERAFAVNVTGALRLIQAALPELRKNNGRIIFTSSGAAVAGYPTLGPYGATKSIPNHLALILSKEEPNVTTVAVRPGTVNTGLVRKLLDDERVVEDVRTL
;
A
#
# COMPACT_ATOMS: atom_id res chain seq x y z
N MET A 1 -11.84 -18.72 -19.89
CA MET A 1 -10.55 -18.02 -19.95
C MET A 1 -9.63 -18.66 -18.93
N ALA A 2 -8.46 -19.18 -19.35
CA ALA A 2 -7.50 -19.74 -18.40
C ALA A 2 -6.90 -18.60 -17.57
N THR A 3 -7.06 -18.65 -16.25
CA THR A 3 -6.44 -17.71 -15.33
C THR A 3 -4.93 -17.86 -15.46
N LYS A 4 -4.25 -16.90 -16.12
CA LYS A 4 -2.79 -16.83 -16.06
C LYS A 4 -2.42 -16.67 -14.58
N ASN A 5 -1.62 -17.59 -14.04
CA ASN A 5 -1.16 -17.56 -12.65
C ASN A 5 -0.18 -16.41 -12.42
N ILE A 6 -0.63 -15.15 -12.53
CA ILE A 6 0.23 -13.94 -12.47
C ILE A 6 0.73 -13.68 -11.04
N ILE A 7 0.03 -14.12 -10.00
CA ILE A 7 0.57 -14.03 -8.63
C ILE A 7 1.65 -15.08 -8.38
N VAL A 8 1.52 -16.30 -8.92
CA VAL A 8 2.46 -17.40 -8.68
C VAL A 8 3.66 -17.34 -9.62
N ASN A 9 3.48 -16.86 -10.86
CA ASN A 9 4.50 -16.80 -11.91
C ASN A 9 4.81 -15.37 -12.38
N GLY A 10 4.33 -14.34 -11.69
CA GLY A 10 4.58 -12.93 -12.05
C GLY A 10 5.80 -12.37 -11.35
N ALA A 11 5.59 -11.43 -10.42
CA ALA A 11 6.68 -10.73 -9.73
C ALA A 11 7.63 -11.71 -9.03
N SER A 12 8.93 -11.47 -9.19
CA SER A 12 10.01 -12.21 -8.53
C SER A 12 9.94 -12.10 -7.01
N ARG A 13 10.57 -13.04 -6.31
CA ARG A 13 10.67 -13.02 -4.84
C ARG A 13 11.33 -11.73 -4.36
N GLU A 14 12.35 -11.26 -5.07
CA GLU A 14 13.11 -10.06 -4.76
C GLU A 14 12.25 -8.80 -4.89
N GLU A 15 11.35 -8.75 -5.89
CA GLU A 15 10.38 -7.65 -6.04
C GLU A 15 9.37 -7.63 -4.89
N TRP A 16 8.89 -8.81 -4.45
CA TRP A 16 8.04 -8.94 -3.27
C TRP A 16 8.75 -8.44 -2.01
N GLU A 17 9.95 -8.95 -1.75
CA GLU A 17 10.76 -8.57 -0.58
C GLU A 17 11.04 -7.07 -0.57
N ARG A 18 11.42 -6.50 -1.72
CA ARG A 18 11.65 -5.06 -1.87
C ARG A 18 10.37 -4.25 -1.61
N ALA A 19 9.23 -4.67 -2.14
CA ALA A 19 7.96 -3.97 -1.93
C ALA A 19 7.58 -3.94 -0.45
N PHE A 20 7.71 -5.07 0.26
CA PHE A 20 7.46 -5.15 1.70
C PHE A 20 8.48 -4.35 2.51
N ALA A 21 9.76 -4.41 2.14
CA ALA A 21 10.80 -3.67 2.81
C ALA A 21 10.50 -2.16 2.79
N VAL A 22 10.13 -1.63 1.62
CA VAL A 22 9.85 -0.19 1.45
C VAL A 22 8.49 0.20 2.05
N ASN A 23 7.41 -0.45 1.66
CA ASN A 23 6.05 0.02 1.96
C ASN A 23 5.58 -0.35 3.37
N VAL A 24 6.13 -1.41 3.96
CA VAL A 24 5.66 -1.96 5.23
C VAL A 24 6.70 -1.75 6.32
N THR A 25 7.84 -2.44 6.22
CA THR A 25 8.83 -2.39 7.32
C THR A 25 9.51 -1.03 7.42
N GLY A 26 9.72 -0.33 6.30
CA GLY A 26 10.24 1.04 6.27
C GLY A 26 9.29 2.02 6.97
N ALA A 27 7.99 1.93 6.69
CA ALA A 27 6.97 2.74 7.35
C ALA A 27 6.91 2.45 8.86
N LEU A 28 6.96 1.18 9.27
CA LEU A 28 6.96 0.80 10.67
C LEU A 28 8.17 1.36 11.42
N ARG A 29 9.37 1.25 10.83
CA ARG A 29 10.61 1.81 11.40
C ARG A 29 10.52 3.32 11.59
N LEU A 30 9.97 4.04 10.62
CA LEU A 30 9.75 5.48 10.71
C LEU A 30 8.80 5.83 11.86
N ILE A 31 7.69 5.10 11.97
CA ILE A 31 6.71 5.31 13.05
C ILE A 31 7.36 5.06 14.40
N GLN A 32 8.05 3.93 14.58
CA GLN A 32 8.73 3.60 15.83
C GLN A 32 9.73 4.69 16.26
N ALA A 33 10.49 5.24 15.31
CA ALA A 33 11.43 6.32 15.58
C ALA A 33 10.72 7.65 15.92
N ALA A 34 9.61 7.96 15.26
CA ALA A 34 8.87 9.22 15.47
C ALA A 34 7.91 9.19 16.67
N LEU A 35 7.52 8.00 17.14
CA LEU A 35 6.46 7.81 18.12
C LEU A 35 6.67 8.58 19.44
N PRO A 36 7.88 8.67 20.03
CA PRO A 36 8.10 9.47 21.23
C PRO A 36 7.72 10.94 21.06
N GLU A 37 8.04 11.54 19.91
CA GLU A 37 7.71 12.95 19.62
C GLU A 37 6.24 13.13 19.24
N LEU A 38 5.64 12.16 18.54
CA LEU A 38 4.21 12.16 18.24
C LEU A 38 3.38 12.13 19.52
N ARG A 39 3.75 11.32 20.51
CA ARG A 39 3.07 11.24 21.81
C ARG A 39 3.14 12.56 22.59
N LYS A 40 4.28 13.27 22.56
CA LYS A 40 4.43 14.56 23.25
C LYS A 40 3.53 15.66 22.68
N ASN A 41 3.20 15.58 21.39
CA ASN A 41 2.55 16.67 20.65
C ASN A 41 1.14 16.31 20.16
N ASN A 42 0.57 15.17 20.58
CA ASN A 42 -0.68 14.63 20.04
C ASN A 42 -0.67 14.59 18.49
N GLY A 43 0.44 14.09 17.95
CA GLY A 43 0.75 14.12 16.54
C GLY A 43 -0.19 13.28 15.68
N ARG A 44 0.07 13.26 14.37
CA ARG A 44 -0.75 12.53 13.40
C ARG A 44 0.09 11.65 12.51
N ILE A 45 -0.39 10.43 12.26
CA ILE A 45 0.18 9.49 11.29
C ILE A 45 -0.81 9.35 10.15
N ILE A 46 -0.39 9.73 8.94
CA ILE A 46 -1.22 9.63 7.73
C ILE A 46 -0.55 8.64 6.78
N PHE A 47 -1.18 7.48 6.60
CA PHE A 47 -0.73 6.49 5.64
C PHE A 47 -1.30 6.76 4.24
N THR A 48 -0.47 6.53 3.23
CA THR A 48 -0.91 6.53 1.83
C THR A 48 -1.17 5.10 1.35
N SER A 49 -2.44 4.70 1.37
CA SER A 49 -2.97 3.45 0.82
C SER A 49 -3.21 3.55 -0.69
N SER A 50 -4.07 2.72 -1.28
CA SER A 50 -4.40 2.74 -2.71
C SER A 50 -5.73 2.05 -3.00
N GLY A 51 -6.37 2.36 -4.14
CA GLY A 51 -7.48 1.55 -4.67
C GLY A 51 -7.15 0.04 -4.69
N ALA A 52 -5.92 -0.30 -5.07
CA ALA A 52 -5.39 -1.66 -5.08
C ALA A 52 -5.25 -2.33 -3.70
N ALA A 53 -5.45 -1.58 -2.61
CA ALA A 53 -5.48 -2.14 -1.26
C ALA A 53 -6.75 -2.95 -0.96
N VAL A 54 -7.82 -2.72 -1.72
CA VAL A 54 -9.14 -3.34 -1.52
C VAL A 54 -9.73 -3.95 -2.79
N ALA A 55 -9.24 -3.57 -3.96
CA ALA A 55 -9.57 -4.19 -5.23
C ALA A 55 -8.45 -5.16 -5.66
N GLY A 56 -8.85 -6.35 -6.12
CA GLY A 56 -7.91 -7.37 -6.57
C GLY A 56 -7.49 -7.15 -8.01
N TYR A 57 -6.35 -6.48 -8.22
CA TYR A 57 -5.70 -6.34 -9.53
C TYR A 57 -4.61 -7.42 -9.68
N PRO A 58 -4.81 -8.48 -10.50
CA PRO A 58 -3.85 -9.56 -10.67
C PRO A 58 -2.42 -9.11 -10.99
N THR A 59 -2.27 -8.04 -11.78
CA THR A 59 -0.97 -7.47 -12.20
C THR A 59 -0.27 -6.67 -11.11
N LEU A 60 -0.96 -6.29 -10.03
CA LEU A 60 -0.43 -5.44 -8.96
C LEU A 60 -0.20 -6.22 -7.66
N GLY A 61 -0.02 -7.53 -7.69
CA GLY A 61 0.10 -8.41 -6.51
C GLY A 61 0.92 -7.84 -5.34
N PRO A 62 2.25 -7.62 -5.50
CA PRO A 62 3.09 -7.06 -4.43
C PRO A 62 2.65 -5.66 -3.97
N TYR A 63 2.23 -4.81 -4.91
CA TYR A 63 1.81 -3.45 -4.61
C TYR A 63 0.48 -3.42 -3.83
N GLY A 64 -0.55 -4.13 -4.30
CA GLY A 64 -1.85 -4.23 -3.65
C GLY A 64 -1.75 -4.85 -2.26
N ALA A 65 -0.98 -5.94 -2.12
CA ALA A 65 -0.72 -6.58 -0.84
C ALA A 65 -0.04 -5.62 0.16
N THR A 66 0.98 -4.88 -0.28
CA THR A 66 1.68 -3.95 0.63
C THR A 66 0.87 -2.68 0.93
N LYS A 67 -0.05 -2.26 0.04
CA LYS A 67 -0.93 -1.11 0.28
C LYS A 67 -2.17 -1.45 1.11
N SER A 68 -2.53 -2.72 1.27
CA SER A 68 -3.59 -3.14 2.21
C SER A 68 -3.15 -3.05 3.68
N ILE A 69 -1.88 -3.31 3.96
CA ILE A 69 -1.32 -3.33 5.32
C ILE A 69 -1.50 -1.98 6.06
N PRO A 70 -1.22 -0.81 5.47
CA PRO A 70 -1.44 0.47 6.13
C PRO A 70 -2.88 0.69 6.62
N ASN A 71 -3.88 0.13 5.94
CA ASN A 71 -5.28 0.23 6.39
C ASN A 71 -5.46 -0.47 7.74
N HIS A 72 -4.87 -1.65 7.89
CA HIS A 72 -4.96 -2.42 9.13
C HIS A 72 -4.07 -1.82 10.24
N LEU A 73 -2.86 -1.36 9.89
CA LEU A 73 -2.00 -0.66 10.84
C LEU A 73 -2.65 0.59 11.42
N ALA A 74 -3.42 1.34 10.62
CA ALA A 74 -4.16 2.49 11.11
C ALA A 74 -5.18 2.11 12.20
N LEU A 75 -5.87 0.98 12.04
CA LEU A 75 -6.82 0.47 13.04
C LEU A 75 -6.10 0.06 14.33
N ILE A 76 -4.96 -0.63 14.22
CA ILE A 76 -4.16 -1.05 15.38
C ILE A 76 -3.63 0.19 16.13
N LEU A 77 -2.96 1.10 15.42
CA LEU A 77 -2.36 2.29 16.02
C LEU A 77 -3.40 3.21 16.66
N SER A 78 -4.61 3.31 16.11
CA SER A 78 -5.69 4.08 16.77
C SER A 78 -6.08 3.52 18.14
N LYS A 79 -5.83 2.22 18.39
CA LYS A 79 -6.10 1.57 19.68
C LYS A 79 -4.90 1.59 20.60
N GLU A 80 -3.70 1.36 20.06
CA GLU A 80 -2.45 1.38 20.83
C GLU A 80 -2.06 2.79 21.27
N GLU A 81 -2.35 3.80 20.44
CA GLU A 81 -1.93 5.18 20.64
C GLU A 81 -3.14 6.15 20.56
N PRO A 82 -4.09 6.13 21.53
CA PRO A 82 -5.33 6.92 21.43
C PRO A 82 -5.13 8.44 21.29
N ASN A 83 -3.99 8.96 21.73
CA ASN A 83 -3.64 10.38 21.65
C ASN A 83 -2.98 10.76 20.32
N VAL A 84 -2.58 9.78 19.49
CA VAL A 84 -2.00 9.99 18.16
C VAL A 84 -3.07 9.71 17.11
N THR A 85 -3.46 10.74 16.35
CA THR A 85 -4.47 10.52 15.30
C THR A 85 -3.86 9.71 14.16
N THR A 86 -4.46 8.57 13.83
CA THR A 86 -3.99 7.74 12.73
C THR A 86 -5.07 7.58 11.65
N VAL A 87 -4.72 7.83 10.40
CA VAL A 87 -5.62 7.71 9.24
C VAL A 87 -4.88 7.04 8.08
N ALA A 88 -5.58 6.17 7.35
CA ALA A 88 -5.13 5.67 6.05
C ALA A 88 -6.00 6.30 4.94
N VAL A 89 -5.37 7.08 4.06
CA VAL A 89 -6.06 7.66 2.91
C VAL A 89 -5.87 6.78 1.70
N ARG A 90 -6.92 6.67 0.87
CA ARG A 90 -6.93 5.87 -0.35
C ARG A 90 -7.04 6.77 -1.58
N PRO A 91 -5.92 7.26 -2.13
CA PRO A 91 -5.96 8.01 -3.37
C PRO A 91 -6.54 7.14 -4.50
N GLY A 92 -7.39 7.75 -5.31
CA GLY A 92 -7.76 7.21 -6.62
C GLY A 92 -6.61 7.36 -7.61
N THR A 93 -6.93 7.29 -8.91
CA THR A 93 -5.95 7.53 -9.97
C THR A 93 -5.54 9.01 -9.97
N VAL A 94 -4.29 9.31 -9.61
CA VAL A 94 -3.75 10.68 -9.57
C VAL A 94 -2.74 10.88 -10.69
N ASN A 95 -2.80 12.00 -11.42
CA ASN A 95 -1.89 12.32 -12.53
C ASN A 95 -0.44 12.49 -12.03
N THR A 96 0.27 11.37 -11.95
CA THR A 96 1.64 11.25 -11.43
C THR A 96 2.45 10.34 -12.36
N GLY A 97 3.77 10.37 -12.23
CA GLY A 97 4.65 9.47 -13.00
C GLY A 97 4.38 7.99 -12.74
N LEU A 98 3.87 7.62 -11.55
CA LEU A 98 3.47 6.25 -11.24
C LEU A 98 2.29 5.81 -12.11
N VAL A 99 1.21 6.60 -12.13
CA VAL A 99 0.02 6.28 -12.92
C VAL A 99 0.33 6.23 -14.41
N ARG A 100 1.16 7.15 -14.93
CA ARG A 100 1.58 7.11 -16.35
C ARG A 100 2.24 5.79 -16.70
N LYS A 101 3.20 5.33 -15.90
CA LYS A 101 3.85 4.02 -16.09
C LYS A 101 2.87 2.84 -16.02
N LEU A 102 1.85 2.91 -15.16
CA LEU A 102 0.82 1.87 -15.07
C LEU A 102 -0.09 1.86 -16.30
N LEU A 103 -0.40 3.03 -16.86
CA LEU A 103 -1.21 3.16 -18.06
C LEU A 103 -0.47 2.72 -19.34
N ASP A 104 0.87 2.73 -19.32
CA ASP A 104 1.70 2.19 -20.40
C ASP A 104 1.74 0.64 -20.41
N ASP A 105 1.30 -0.02 -19.33
CA ASP A 105 1.22 -1.48 -19.24
C ASP A 105 -0.20 -1.97 -19.56
N GLU A 106 -0.40 -2.51 -20.76
CA GLU A 106 -1.71 -2.98 -21.24
C GLU A 106 -2.38 -3.99 -20.30
N ARG A 107 -1.59 -4.81 -19.58
CA ARG A 107 -2.11 -5.81 -18.64
C ARG A 107 -2.78 -5.13 -17.44
N VAL A 108 -2.16 -4.05 -16.95
CA VAL A 108 -2.71 -3.27 -15.83
C VAL A 108 -3.98 -2.54 -16.29
N VAL A 109 -3.99 -2.02 -17.51
CA VAL A 109 -5.17 -1.35 -18.09
C VAL A 109 -6.34 -2.33 -18.22
N GLU A 110 -6.09 -3.57 -18.64
CA GLU A 110 -7.11 -4.63 -18.72
C GLU A 110 -7.71 -4.97 -17.35
N ASP A 111 -6.87 -5.15 -16.32
CA ASP A 111 -7.31 -5.38 -14.94
C ASP A 111 -8.19 -4.23 -14.43
N VAL A 112 -7.83 -2.97 -14.73
CA VAL A 112 -8.62 -1.81 -14.29
C VAL A 112 -9.97 -1.70 -14.99
N ARG A 113 -10.09 -2.16 -16.24
CA ARG A 113 -11.34 -2.13 -17.00
C ARG A 113 -12.33 -3.24 -16.63
N THR A 114 -11.87 -4.29 -15.96
CA THR A 114 -12.63 -5.52 -15.72
C THR A 114 -13.17 -5.64 -14.29
N LEU A 115 -12.91 -4.64 -13.45
CA LEU A 115 -13.41 -4.48 -12.07
C LEU A 115 -14.56 -3.47 -12.00
#